data_AF-C1F9Z3-F1
#
_entry.id   AF-C1F9Z3-F1
#
_cell.length_a   1.000
_cell.length_b   1.000
_cell.length_c   1.000
_cell.angle_alpha   90.00
_cell.angle_beta   90.00
_cell.angle_gamma   90.00
#
_symmetry.space_group_name_H-M   'P 1'
#
loop_
_entity.id
_entity.type
_entity.pdbx_description
1 polymer ?
#
loop_
_entity_poly.entity_id
_entity_poly.type
_entity_poly.pdbx_seq_one_letter_code
_entity_poly.pdbx_strand_id
1 'polypeptide(L)'
;MSRQITSPQMKRLQVLFSQVARRTQIENTRDERLLWATEGIGRKVESFKDLTADEARRLIDAAQAQLNYRAPLKQRRSRADADRRGRDGRRDGKDLADQPQIASAQDIEQIEEMYQRLGWTRERFDAWLRSIRSPLKSRDRAIRTTADANKVRWALKGMLQAAGLWQDRRPA
;
A
#
# COMPACT_ATOMS: atom_id res chain seq x y z
N MET A 1 -13.00 25.61 -13.99
CA MET A 1 -11.57 25.98 -13.81
C MET A 1 -10.73 24.72 -13.91
N SER A 2 -10.04 24.53 -15.03
CA SER A 2 -9.21 23.34 -15.27
C SER A 2 -7.97 23.42 -14.38
N ARG A 3 -7.77 22.44 -13.49
CA ARG A 3 -6.56 22.38 -12.66
C ARG A 3 -5.36 22.04 -13.54
N GLN A 4 -4.23 22.71 -13.31
CA GLN A 4 -2.96 22.36 -13.95
C GLN A 4 -2.49 20.96 -13.56
N ILE A 5 -1.66 20.34 -14.40
CA ILE A 5 -1.04 19.05 -14.13
C ILE A 5 -0.29 19.07 -12.78
N THR A 6 -0.45 18.00 -12.01
CA THR A 6 0.28 17.85 -10.74
C THR A 6 1.64 17.18 -10.96
N SER A 7 2.64 17.48 -10.12
CA SER A 7 3.96 16.84 -10.19
C SER A 7 3.92 15.29 -10.18
N PRO A 8 3.05 14.63 -9.40
CA PRO A 8 2.89 13.18 -9.48
C PRO A 8 2.36 12.68 -10.83
N GLN A 9 1.39 13.37 -11.43
CA GLN A 9 0.86 13.01 -12.77
C GLN A 9 1.95 13.15 -13.84
N MET A 10 2.72 14.23 -13.77
CA MET A 10 3.83 14.48 -14.70
C MET A 10 4.91 13.38 -14.64
N LYS A 11 5.38 13.03 -13.42
CA LYS A 11 6.36 11.94 -13.24
C LYS A 11 5.80 10.61 -13.77
N ARG A 12 4.51 10.34 -13.51
CA ARG A 12 3.87 9.11 -13.97
C ARG A 12 3.78 9.02 -15.48
N LEU A 13 3.44 10.12 -16.15
CA LEU A 13 3.42 10.18 -17.62
C LEU A 13 4.80 9.90 -18.22
N GLN A 14 5.87 10.48 -17.66
CA GLN A 14 7.24 10.23 -18.14
C GLN A 14 7.64 8.77 -18.03
N VAL A 15 7.28 8.12 -16.92
CA VAL A 15 7.51 6.69 -16.70
C VAL A 15 6.72 5.84 -17.68
N LEU A 16 5.43 6.12 -17.85
CA LEU A 16 4.57 5.37 -18.76
C LEU A 16 5.01 5.54 -20.21
N PHE A 17 5.35 6.75 -20.64
CA PHE A 17 5.90 6.99 -21.97
C PHE A 17 7.20 6.20 -22.19
N SER A 18 8.11 6.19 -21.21
CA SER A 18 9.34 5.40 -21.31
C SER A 18 9.08 3.90 -21.48
N GLN A 19 7.97 3.39 -20.93
CA GLN A 19 7.54 1.99 -21.10
C GLN A 19 6.89 1.75 -22.46
N VAL A 20 6.06 2.68 -22.94
CA VAL A 20 5.47 2.64 -24.28
C VAL A 20 6.56 2.66 -25.33
N ALA A 21 7.50 3.62 -25.25
CA ALA A 21 8.64 3.77 -26.16
C ALA A 21 9.47 2.47 -26.27
N ARG A 22 9.72 1.79 -25.15
CA ARG A 22 10.40 0.48 -25.14
C ARG A 22 9.61 -0.61 -25.88
N ARG A 23 8.28 -0.59 -25.79
CA ARG A 23 7.41 -1.60 -26.40
C ARG A 23 7.18 -1.34 -27.89
N THR A 24 7.09 -0.08 -28.28
CA THR A 24 6.87 0.35 -29.67
C THR A 24 8.17 0.62 -30.43
N GLN A 25 9.33 0.44 -29.77
CA GLN A 25 10.67 0.72 -30.31
C GLN A 25 10.84 2.17 -30.79
N ILE A 26 10.13 3.11 -30.15
CA ILE A 26 10.28 4.55 -30.40
C ILE A 26 11.39 5.09 -29.50
N GLU A 27 12.15 6.08 -29.97
CA GLU A 27 13.16 6.73 -29.14
C GLU A 27 12.52 7.53 -28.00
N ASN A 28 13.12 7.45 -26.81
CA ASN A 28 12.64 8.18 -25.63
C ASN A 28 13.16 9.63 -25.62
N THR A 29 12.95 10.37 -26.71
CA THR A 29 13.32 11.77 -26.83
C THR A 29 12.21 12.68 -26.32
N ARG A 30 12.53 13.97 -26.12
CA ARG A 30 11.53 14.96 -25.71
C ARG A 30 10.49 15.18 -26.80
N ASP A 31 10.91 15.20 -28.06
CA ASP A 31 10.04 15.55 -29.19
C ASP A 31 9.03 14.44 -29.47
N GLU A 32 9.48 13.18 -29.46
CA GLU A 32 8.61 11.99 -29.56
C GLU A 32 7.57 11.96 -28.43
N ARG A 33 7.97 12.37 -27.23
CA ARG A 33 7.08 12.44 -26.08
C ARG A 33 6.00 13.53 -26.24
N LEU A 34 6.36 14.68 -26.81
CA LEU A 34 5.42 15.78 -27.07
C LEU A 34 4.50 15.45 -28.24
N LEU A 35 5.01 14.76 -29.26
CA LEU A 35 4.24 14.25 -30.37
C LEU A 35 3.19 13.24 -29.88
N TRP A 36 3.62 12.26 -29.10
CA TRP A 36 2.73 11.27 -28.47
C TRP A 36 1.62 11.92 -27.61
N ALA A 37 1.98 12.93 -26.81
CA ALA A 37 1.00 13.67 -26.01
C ALA A 37 0.03 14.49 -26.88
N THR A 38 0.52 15.06 -27.98
CA THR A 38 -0.28 15.80 -28.96
C THR A 38 -1.29 14.90 -29.65
N GLU A 39 -0.87 13.71 -30.10
CA GLU A 39 -1.73 12.70 -30.71
C GLU A 39 -2.79 12.19 -29.74
N GLY A 40 -2.42 11.91 -28.48
CA GLY A 40 -3.34 11.37 -27.49
C GLY A 40 -4.40 12.38 -26.99
N ILE A 41 -4.15 13.68 -27.12
CA ILE A 41 -5.08 14.75 -26.70
C ILE A 41 -5.83 15.38 -27.88
N GLY A 42 -5.24 15.36 -29.08
CA GLY A 42 -5.77 16.06 -30.26
C GLY A 42 -5.52 17.57 -30.25
N ARG A 43 -4.55 18.04 -29.45
CA ARG A 43 -4.12 19.45 -29.39
C ARG A 43 -2.60 19.49 -29.33
N LYS A 44 -1.98 20.47 -30.01
CA LYS A 44 -0.53 20.69 -29.94
C LYS A 44 -0.09 20.96 -28.49
N VAL A 45 0.83 20.12 -27.99
CA VAL A 45 1.44 20.25 -26.66
C VAL A 45 2.90 20.63 -26.82
N GLU A 46 3.28 21.84 -26.40
CA GLU A 46 4.68 22.33 -26.46
C GLU A 46 5.45 21.98 -25.18
N SER A 47 4.73 21.84 -24.06
CA SER A 47 5.27 21.39 -22.79
C SER A 47 4.26 20.54 -22.03
N PHE A 48 4.76 19.54 -21.30
CA PHE A 48 3.93 18.75 -20.38
C PHE A 48 3.32 19.59 -19.26
N LYS A 49 3.89 20.76 -18.95
CA LYS A 49 3.32 21.71 -17.98
C LYS A 49 2.04 22.37 -18.48
N ASP A 50 1.83 22.39 -19.80
CA ASP A 50 0.66 22.99 -20.44
C ASP A 50 -0.54 22.03 -20.48
N LEU A 51 -0.35 20.83 -19.92
CA LEU A 51 -1.41 19.85 -19.72
C LEU A 51 -2.25 20.21 -18.50
N THR A 52 -3.55 20.09 -18.65
CA THR A 52 -4.48 20.07 -17.54
C THR A 52 -4.42 18.72 -16.81
N ALA A 53 -4.86 18.68 -15.56
CA ALA A 53 -4.92 17.46 -14.77
C ALA A 53 -5.82 16.39 -15.42
N ASP A 54 -6.86 16.80 -16.15
CA ASP A 54 -7.78 15.89 -16.84
C ASP A 54 -7.18 15.34 -18.14
N GLU A 55 -6.51 16.19 -18.93
CA GLU A 55 -5.74 15.74 -20.11
C GLU A 55 -4.63 14.76 -19.70
N ALA A 56 -3.89 15.08 -18.64
CA ALA A 56 -2.86 14.20 -18.10
C ALA A 56 -3.45 12.85 -17.66
N ARG A 57 -4.66 12.84 -17.10
CA ARG A 57 -5.35 11.61 -16.69
C ARG A 57 -5.73 10.76 -17.89
N ARG A 58 -6.31 11.36 -18.94
CA ARG A 58 -6.65 10.66 -20.18
C ARG A 58 -5.43 10.01 -20.83
N LEU A 59 -4.30 10.73 -20.91
CA LEU A 59 -3.05 10.19 -21.42
C LEU A 59 -2.51 9.04 -20.57
N ILE A 60 -2.59 9.14 -19.24
CA ILE A 60 -2.21 8.06 -18.33
C ILE A 60 -3.07 6.82 -18.59
N ASP A 61 -4.39 6.99 -18.67
CA ASP A 61 -5.32 5.88 -18.87
C ASP A 61 -5.11 5.20 -20.25
N ALA A 62 -4.89 5.99 -21.30
CA ALA A 62 -4.57 5.49 -22.64
C ALA A 62 -3.23 4.73 -22.68
N ALA A 63 -2.17 5.28 -22.08
CA ALA A 63 -0.86 4.61 -21.98
C ALA A 63 -0.97 3.29 -21.20
N GLN A 64 -1.74 3.28 -20.11
CA GLN A 64 -1.97 2.09 -19.30
C GLN A 64 -2.76 1.01 -20.06
N ALA A 65 -3.76 1.41 -20.85
CA ALA A 65 -4.48 0.50 -21.73
C ALA A 65 -3.56 -0.12 -22.79
N GLN A 66 -2.75 0.68 -23.47
CA GLN A 66 -1.78 0.21 -24.46
C GLN A 66 -0.74 -0.76 -23.86
N LEU A 67 -0.34 -0.52 -22.62
CA LEU A 67 0.61 -1.37 -21.89
C LEU A 67 -0.02 -2.64 -21.30
N ASN A 68 -1.34 -2.83 -21.40
CA ASN A 68 -2.10 -3.82 -20.62
C ASN A 68 -1.80 -3.73 -19.10
N TYR A 69 -1.42 -2.54 -18.62
CA TYR A 69 -0.99 -2.31 -17.25
C TYR A 69 -2.06 -1.52 -16.49
N ARG A 70 -3.02 -2.24 -15.90
CA ARG A 70 -3.88 -1.67 -14.86
C ARG A 70 -3.08 -1.59 -13.57
N ALA A 71 -2.51 -0.42 -13.28
CA ALA A 71 -1.91 -0.21 -11.97
C ALA A 71 -2.99 -0.47 -10.91
N PRO A 72 -2.69 -1.28 -9.87
CA PRO A 72 -3.64 -1.49 -8.79
C PRO A 72 -4.05 -0.12 -8.25
N LEU A 73 -5.35 0.15 -8.20
CA LEU A 73 -5.85 1.27 -7.41
C LEU A 73 -5.33 1.02 -5.99
N LYS A 74 -4.34 1.81 -5.56
CA LYS A 74 -4.01 1.88 -4.13
C LYS A 74 -5.27 2.40 -3.46
N GLN A 75 -6.12 1.49 -2.97
CA GLN A 75 -7.25 1.85 -2.14
C GLN A 75 -6.67 2.56 -0.92
N ARG A 76 -6.74 3.90 -0.92
CA ARG A 76 -6.46 4.67 0.28
C ARG A 76 -7.57 4.30 1.24
N ARG A 77 -7.24 3.51 2.26
CA ARG A 77 -8.16 3.15 3.35
C ARG A 77 -8.74 4.42 3.93
N SER A 78 -10.01 4.37 4.33
CA SER A 78 -10.62 5.53 4.98
C SER A 78 -9.86 5.85 6.27
N ARG A 79 -9.86 7.13 6.68
CA ARG A 79 -9.22 7.54 7.93
C ARG A 79 -9.80 6.80 9.13
N ALA A 80 -11.10 6.50 9.10
CA ALA A 80 -11.79 5.71 10.11
C ALA A 80 -11.29 4.26 10.16
N ASP A 81 -11.10 3.60 9.00
CA ASP A 81 -10.55 2.24 8.94
C ASP A 81 -9.11 2.18 9.45
N ALA A 82 -8.30 3.19 9.12
CA ALA A 82 -6.92 3.29 9.57
C ALA A 82 -6.83 3.50 11.09
N ASP A 83 -7.68 4.37 11.64
CA ASP A 83 -7.73 4.66 13.07
C ASP A 83 -8.26 3.45 13.86
N ARG A 84 -9.35 2.82 13.39
CA ARG A 84 -9.90 1.60 13.97
C ARG A 84 -8.87 0.48 13.98
N ARG A 85 -8.20 0.19 12.87
CA ARG A 85 -7.12 -0.82 12.83
C ARG A 85 -5.93 -0.47 13.73
N GLY A 86 -5.69 0.80 14.05
CA GLY A 86 -4.63 1.22 14.97
C GLY A 86 -5.01 1.10 16.45
N ARG A 87 -6.31 1.16 16.78
CA ARG A 87 -6.83 1.20 18.16
C ARG A 87 -7.56 -0.06 18.59
N ASP A 88 -8.06 -0.84 17.65
CA ASP A 88 -8.80 -2.06 17.95
C ASP A 88 -7.89 -3.07 18.67
N GLY A 89 -8.34 -3.57 19.82
CA GLY A 89 -7.57 -4.42 20.74
C GLY A 89 -6.69 -3.67 21.76
N ARG A 90 -6.63 -2.34 21.70
CA ARG A 90 -5.83 -1.47 22.59
C ARG A 90 -6.63 -1.11 23.86
N ARG A 91 -5.94 -0.77 24.96
CA ARG A 91 -6.62 -0.44 26.25
C ARG A 91 -7.54 0.78 26.13
N ASP A 92 -7.19 1.70 25.24
CA ASP A 92 -7.89 2.94 24.88
C ASP A 92 -8.94 2.75 23.75
N GLY A 93 -9.01 1.59 23.09
CA GLY A 93 -9.95 1.28 22.01
C GLY A 93 -11.18 0.48 22.46
N LYS A 94 -11.64 0.65 23.71
CA LYS A 94 -12.77 -0.10 24.27
C LYS A 94 -14.08 0.13 23.51
N ASP A 95 -14.24 1.31 22.92
CA ASP A 95 -15.35 1.72 22.05
C ASP A 95 -15.46 0.88 20.77
N LEU A 96 -14.39 0.21 20.36
CA LEU A 96 -14.34 -0.66 19.17
C LEU A 96 -14.64 -2.13 19.49
N ALA A 97 -14.68 -2.51 20.76
CA ALA A 97 -14.91 -3.89 21.20
C ALA A 97 -16.32 -4.41 20.84
N ASP A 98 -17.30 -3.50 20.75
CA ASP A 98 -18.71 -3.83 20.47
C ASP A 98 -18.98 -4.11 18.98
N GLN A 99 -18.02 -3.84 18.09
CA GLN A 99 -18.11 -4.12 16.65
C GLN A 99 -16.92 -4.96 16.17
N PRO A 100 -16.83 -6.24 16.56
CA PRO A 100 -15.70 -7.09 16.22
C PRO A 100 -15.61 -7.30 14.71
N GLN A 101 -14.48 -6.91 14.12
CA GLN A 101 -14.16 -7.17 12.72
C GLN A 101 -13.29 -8.42 12.60
N ILE A 102 -13.59 -9.27 11.61
CA ILE A 102 -12.79 -10.46 11.30
C ILE A 102 -11.40 -10.03 10.81
N ALA A 103 -10.36 -10.70 11.30
CA ALA A 103 -8.99 -10.49 10.85
C ALA A 103 -8.89 -10.72 9.33
N SER A 104 -8.34 -9.75 8.60
CA SER A 104 -8.15 -9.90 7.15
C SER A 104 -6.93 -10.76 6.85
N ALA A 105 -6.87 -11.35 5.65
CA ALA A 105 -5.69 -12.12 5.19
C ALA A 105 -4.39 -11.30 5.33
N GLN A 106 -4.45 -10.01 5.03
CA GLN A 106 -3.31 -9.10 5.17
C GLN A 106 -2.85 -8.91 6.63
N ASP A 107 -3.76 -9.01 7.61
CA ASP A 107 -3.37 -8.92 9.02
C ASP A 107 -2.60 -10.19 9.45
N ILE A 108 -2.95 -11.35 8.88
CA ILE A 108 -2.25 -12.62 9.08
C ILE A 108 -0.87 -12.62 8.39
N GLU A 109 -0.79 -12.17 7.14
CA GLU A 109 0.49 -12.03 6.41
C GLU A 109 1.48 -11.13 7.17
N GLN A 110 1.01 -10.03 7.74
CA GLN A 110 1.87 -9.14 8.53
C GLN A 110 2.39 -9.80 9.81
N ILE A 111 1.58 -10.64 10.46
CA ILE A 111 2.02 -11.43 11.63
C ILE A 111 3.08 -12.44 11.20
N GLU A 112 2.90 -13.07 10.04
CA GLU A 112 3.85 -14.00 9.45
C GLU A 112 5.21 -13.35 9.17
N GLU A 113 5.24 -12.23 8.48
CA GLU A 113 6.47 -11.47 8.27
C GLU A 113 7.17 -11.13 9.59
N MET A 114 6.42 -10.80 10.64
CA MET A 114 6.99 -10.41 11.93
C MET A 114 7.65 -11.58 12.67
N TYR A 115 7.01 -12.74 12.76
CA TYR A 115 7.63 -13.89 13.43
C TYR A 115 8.75 -14.49 12.58
N GLN A 116 8.65 -14.45 11.25
CA GLN A 116 9.73 -14.84 10.34
C GLN A 116 10.99 -13.99 10.58
N ARG A 117 10.85 -12.67 10.79
CA ARG A 117 11.96 -11.78 11.15
C ARG A 117 12.61 -12.11 12.50
N LEU A 118 11.87 -12.71 13.43
CA LEU A 118 12.42 -13.25 14.68
C LEU A 118 13.14 -14.60 14.48
N GLY A 119 13.19 -15.13 13.25
CA GLY A 119 13.70 -16.45 12.94
C GLY A 119 12.80 -17.58 13.45
N TRP A 120 11.51 -17.31 13.66
CA TRP A 120 10.57 -18.33 14.14
C TRP A 120 9.93 -19.06 12.98
N THR A 121 9.74 -20.37 13.15
CA THR A 121 8.87 -21.16 12.29
C THR A 121 7.41 -20.97 12.72
N ARG A 122 6.49 -21.43 11.86
CA ARG A 122 5.05 -21.40 12.18
C ARG A 122 4.74 -22.20 13.43
N GLU A 123 5.37 -23.34 13.64
CA GLU A 123 5.16 -24.20 14.81
C GLU A 123 5.60 -23.51 16.09
N ARG A 124 6.74 -22.81 16.06
CA ARG A 124 7.24 -22.02 17.19
C ARG A 124 6.28 -20.88 17.54
N PHE A 125 5.76 -20.21 16.53
CA PHE A 125 4.75 -19.16 16.70
C PHE A 125 3.45 -19.71 17.31
N ASP A 126 2.94 -20.83 16.79
CA ASP A 126 1.71 -21.46 17.31
C ASP A 126 1.92 -21.97 18.76
N ALA A 127 3.11 -22.50 19.09
CA ALA A 127 3.45 -22.88 20.46
C ALA A 127 3.48 -21.67 21.41
N TRP A 128 4.03 -20.54 20.96
CA TRP A 128 4.01 -19.29 21.74
C TRP A 128 2.58 -18.79 21.96
N LEU A 129 1.71 -18.83 20.94
CA LEU A 129 0.30 -18.47 21.08
C LEU A 129 -0.44 -19.36 22.09
N ARG A 130 -0.08 -20.64 22.19
CA ARG A 130 -0.64 -21.58 23.17
C ARG A 130 -0.04 -21.43 24.58
N SER A 131 1.10 -20.77 24.72
CA SER A 131 1.83 -20.63 25.99
C SER A 131 1.21 -19.59 26.94
N ILE A 132 1.53 -19.66 28.23
CA ILE A 132 1.11 -18.64 29.22
C ILE A 132 1.49 -17.20 28.85
N ARG A 133 2.51 -17.02 27.99
CA ARG A 133 3.00 -15.72 27.52
C ARG A 133 2.25 -15.16 26.31
N SER A 134 1.18 -15.85 25.88
CA SER A 134 0.35 -15.38 24.77
C SER A 134 -0.33 -14.06 25.09
N PRO A 135 -0.38 -13.12 24.13
CA PRO A 135 -1.14 -11.88 24.30
C PRO A 135 -2.66 -12.11 24.16
N LEU A 136 -3.08 -13.31 23.73
CA LEU A 136 -4.49 -13.67 23.61
C LEU A 136 -5.01 -14.27 24.91
N LYS A 137 -6.12 -13.72 25.41
CA LYS A 137 -6.81 -14.19 26.62
C LYS A 137 -7.94 -15.18 26.32
N SER A 138 -8.26 -15.42 25.06
CA SER A 138 -9.31 -16.35 24.65
C SER A 138 -8.88 -17.79 24.92
N ARG A 139 -9.84 -18.66 25.25
CA ARG A 139 -9.59 -20.09 25.54
C ARG A 139 -8.91 -20.81 24.37
N ASP A 140 -9.34 -20.48 23.15
CA ASP A 140 -8.84 -21.13 21.93
C ASP A 140 -7.54 -20.49 21.39
N ARG A 141 -7.16 -19.31 21.90
CA ARG A 141 -5.93 -18.57 21.54
C ARG A 141 -5.74 -18.43 20.02
N ALA A 142 -6.85 -18.38 19.30
CA ALA A 142 -6.90 -18.23 17.85
C ALA A 142 -7.07 -16.74 17.48
N ILE A 143 -6.41 -16.33 16.41
CA ILE A 143 -6.55 -14.98 15.85
C ILE A 143 -7.80 -14.98 14.97
N ARG A 144 -8.93 -14.52 15.50
CA ARG A 144 -10.20 -14.44 14.75
C ARG A 144 -10.54 -13.00 14.36
N THR A 145 -10.26 -12.07 15.26
CA THR A 145 -10.61 -10.65 15.08
C THR A 145 -9.40 -9.79 14.78
N THR A 146 -9.64 -8.61 14.22
CA THR A 146 -8.63 -7.55 14.06
C THR A 146 -8.01 -7.18 15.41
N ALA A 147 -8.82 -7.14 16.48
CA ALA A 147 -8.34 -6.94 17.85
C ALA A 147 -7.32 -7.99 18.30
N ASP A 148 -7.59 -9.27 18.01
CA ASP A 148 -6.67 -10.37 18.32
C ASP A 148 -5.38 -10.25 17.52
N ALA A 149 -5.51 -9.95 16.22
CA ALA A 149 -4.36 -9.77 15.33
C ALA A 149 -3.48 -8.60 15.81
N ASN A 150 -4.07 -7.48 16.23
CA ASN A 150 -3.35 -6.33 16.74
C ASN A 150 -2.62 -6.62 18.06
N LYS A 151 -3.26 -7.32 19.02
CA LYS A 151 -2.60 -7.76 20.26
C LYS A 151 -1.36 -8.59 19.97
N VAL A 152 -1.47 -9.54 19.03
CA VAL A 152 -0.35 -10.38 18.60
C VAL A 152 0.75 -9.53 17.93
N ARG A 153 0.38 -8.62 17.03
CA ARG A 153 1.33 -7.72 16.36
C ARG A 153 2.08 -6.84 17.34
N TRP A 154 1.43 -6.28 18.35
CA TRP A 154 2.14 -5.46 19.34
C TRP A 154 3.10 -6.27 20.20
N ALA A 155 2.72 -7.48 20.60
CA ALA A 155 3.63 -8.37 21.32
C ALA A 155 4.85 -8.74 20.47
N LEU A 156 4.64 -9.15 19.21
CA LEU A 156 5.74 -9.44 18.27
C LEU A 156 6.60 -8.21 17.98
N LYS A 157 5.99 -7.02 17.85
CA LYS A 157 6.72 -5.76 17.71
C LYS A 157 7.63 -5.51 18.91
N GLY A 158 7.14 -5.69 20.13
CA GLY A 158 7.95 -5.54 21.34
C GLY A 158 9.13 -6.50 21.37
N MET A 159 8.95 -7.75 20.93
CA MET A 159 10.04 -8.72 20.79
C MET A 159 11.05 -8.32 19.73
N LEU A 160 10.61 -7.87 18.56
CA LEU A 160 11.49 -7.37 17.50
C LEU A 160 12.27 -6.13 17.96
N GLN A 161 11.66 -5.24 18.73
CA GLN A 161 12.32 -4.09 19.32
C GLN A 161 13.37 -4.50 20.34
N ALA A 162 13.04 -5.42 21.25
CA ALA A 162 13.98 -5.96 22.23
C ALA A 162 15.17 -6.67 21.57
N ALA A 163 14.96 -7.31 20.42
CA ALA A 163 16.00 -7.95 19.63
C ALA A 163 16.80 -6.97 18.74
N GLY A 164 16.46 -5.67 18.69
CA GLY A 164 17.08 -4.69 17.78
C GLY A 164 16.76 -4.90 16.30
N LEU A 165 15.78 -5.76 15.97
CA LEU A 165 15.38 -6.12 14.61
C LEU A 165 14.23 -5.27 14.06
N TRP A 166 13.67 -4.39 14.90
CA TRP A 166 12.59 -3.49 14.51
C TRP A 166 13.13 -2.27 13.77
N GLN A 167 12.86 -2.21 12.47
CA GLN A 167 13.07 -1.01 11.67
C GLN A 167 11.76 -0.23 11.63
N ASP A 168 11.71 0.94 12.26
CA ASP A 168 10.63 1.88 12.01
C ASP A 168 10.70 2.28 10.54
N ARG A 169 9.69 1.90 9.74
CA ARG A 169 9.47 2.47 8.41
C ARG A 169 9.03 3.93 8.56
N ARG A 170 9.90 4.78 9.10
CA ARG A 170 9.82 6.22 8.85
C ARG A 170 10.71 6.48 7.63
N PRO A 171 10.17 6.96 6.50
CA PRO A 171 11.05 7.59 5.53
C PRO A 171 11.75 8.76 6.26
N ALA A 172 13.08 8.82 6.12
CA ALA A 172 13.83 10.03 6.37
C ALA A 172 13.31 11.18 5.49
#